data_AF-A0A356EW06-F1
#
_entry.id   AF-A0A356EW06-F1
#
_cell.length_a   1.000
_cell.length_b   1.000
_cell.length_c   1.000
_cell.angle_alpha   90.00
_cell.angle_beta   90.00
_cell.angle_gamma   90.00
#
_symmetry.space_group_name_H-M   'P 1'
#
loop_
_entity.id
_entity.type
_entity.pdbx_description
1 polymer ?
#
loop_
_entity_poly.entity_id
_entity_poly.type
_entity_poly.pdbx_seq_one_letter_code
_entity_poly.pdbx_strand_id
1 'polypeptide(L)'
;LEDRLFLRAVAGGADPSVECFFDRDGVEVAPEIIESLGMRNTVELDRSPERAEETVARLARLVEQRLSQRFAGSGSRPTLELAAVWCKHAEGKIRVTIGEHSVDLAFAGWARVLEPPAVPGPDSDQTSYHLAALDDGRIVAAERVAVCQQSGCRVLIGELATCSATGRQVLPEFIESCPVSGAAVLRTEMGSCSVCCQRVAPAVLHGCVCAACGGMEPVNKADPRLARLLDTHPSLERWRHWRIAESATAYHLTARGWLRKLLLLVDKDSLELKLLATGRRFRVGWDEVEPSCREFFLRG
;
A
#
# COMPACT_ATOMS: atom_id res chain seq x y z
N LEU A 1 -26.15 1.60 24.11
CA LEU A 1 -25.96 0.58 25.16
C LEU A 1 -27.21 -0.27 25.17
N GLU A 2 -27.04 -1.57 24.96
CA GLU A 2 -28.07 -2.59 24.88
C GLU A 2 -27.92 -3.54 26.07
N ASP A 3 -29.03 -3.99 26.64
CA ASP A 3 -29.07 -5.03 27.66
C ASP A 3 -29.15 -6.40 27.00
N ARG A 4 -28.19 -7.28 27.26
CA ARG A 4 -28.23 -8.67 26.75
C ARG A 4 -28.40 -9.66 27.89
N LEU A 5 -29.41 -10.50 27.73
CA LEU A 5 -29.84 -11.49 28.72
C LEU A 5 -28.98 -12.75 28.68
N PHE A 6 -28.60 -13.20 29.86
CA PHE A 6 -28.06 -14.52 30.17
C PHE A 6 -28.85 -15.16 31.30
N LEU A 7 -28.79 -16.49 31.40
CA LEU A 7 -29.36 -17.22 32.53
C LEU A 7 -28.25 -17.90 33.32
N ARG A 8 -28.13 -17.57 34.60
CA ARG A 8 -27.31 -18.30 35.56
C ARG A 8 -28.14 -19.45 36.12
N ALA A 9 -27.59 -20.66 36.14
CA ALA A 9 -28.17 -21.82 36.76
C ALA A 9 -27.19 -22.43 37.76
N VAL A 10 -27.66 -22.65 38.98
CA VAL A 10 -26.93 -23.38 40.02
C VAL A 10 -27.66 -24.69 40.26
N ALA A 11 -27.03 -25.81 39.92
CA ALA A 11 -27.55 -27.14 40.16
C ALA A 11 -27.00 -27.70 41.47
N GLY A 12 -27.88 -27.94 42.45
CA GLY A 12 -27.57 -28.57 43.74
C GLY A 12 -28.17 -29.97 43.87
N GLY A 13 -27.50 -30.88 44.56
CA GLY A 13 -28.05 -32.23 44.85
C GLY A 13 -27.03 -33.26 45.33
N ALA A 14 -25.77 -33.15 44.88
CA ALA A 14 -24.62 -33.84 45.44
C ALA A 14 -23.41 -32.89 45.33
N ASP A 15 -22.66 -32.74 46.40
CA ASP A 15 -21.47 -31.89 46.47
C ASP A 15 -20.44 -32.31 45.40
N PRO A 16 -19.90 -31.40 44.56
CA PRO A 16 -20.12 -29.95 44.51
C PRO A 16 -21.27 -29.49 43.60
N SER A 17 -21.90 -28.37 43.96
CA SER A 17 -22.85 -27.66 43.10
C SER A 17 -22.16 -27.20 41.82
N VAL A 18 -22.89 -27.27 40.71
CA VAL A 18 -22.40 -26.85 39.39
C VAL A 18 -23.08 -25.55 39.01
N GLU A 19 -22.29 -24.49 38.86
CA GLU A 19 -22.73 -23.20 38.33
C GLU A 19 -22.45 -23.14 36.81
N CYS A 20 -23.49 -22.89 36.03
CA CYS A 20 -23.42 -22.70 34.59
C CYS A 20 -24.12 -21.40 34.17
N PHE A 21 -23.66 -20.80 33.07
CA PHE A 21 -24.32 -19.66 32.45
C PHE A 21 -24.76 -20.04 31.04
N PHE A 22 -25.90 -19.50 30.61
CA PHE A 22 -26.47 -19.78 29.29
C PHE A 22 -26.80 -18.47 28.59
N ASP A 23 -26.52 -18.40 27.29
CA ASP A 23 -26.92 -17.28 26.44
C ASP A 23 -28.42 -17.31 26.10
N ARG A 24 -28.88 -16.35 25.30
CA ARG A 24 -30.29 -16.22 24.90
C ARG A 24 -30.86 -17.41 24.12
N ASP A 25 -29.98 -18.21 23.51
CA ASP A 25 -30.33 -19.40 22.74
C ASP A 25 -30.20 -20.69 23.58
N GLY A 26 -29.87 -20.53 24.87
CA GLY A 26 -29.71 -21.62 25.83
C GLY A 26 -28.37 -22.32 25.72
N VAL A 27 -27.40 -21.81 24.95
CA VAL A 27 -26.06 -22.38 24.80
C VAL A 27 -25.21 -22.01 26.01
N GLU A 28 -24.47 -22.98 26.54
CA GLU A 28 -23.61 -22.79 27.71
C GLU A 28 -22.47 -21.82 27.35
N VAL A 29 -22.29 -20.79 28.17
CA VAL A 29 -21.30 -19.73 27.98
C VAL A 29 -19.93 -20.23 28.47
N ALA A 30 -18.89 -19.97 27.68
CA ALA A 30 -17.53 -20.38 28.01
C ALA A 30 -17.01 -19.67 29.28
N PRO A 31 -16.19 -20.33 30.12
CA PRO A 31 -15.64 -19.75 31.36
C PRO A 31 -14.93 -18.41 31.17
N GLU A 32 -14.22 -18.22 30.06
CA GLU A 32 -13.46 -17.01 29.75
C GLU A 32 -14.40 -15.80 29.54
N ILE A 33 -15.57 -16.03 28.95
CA ILE A 33 -16.61 -15.01 28.78
C ILE A 33 -17.24 -14.68 30.14
N ILE A 34 -17.54 -15.69 30.96
CA ILE A 34 -18.10 -15.51 32.31
C ILE A 34 -17.19 -14.62 33.17
N GLU A 35 -15.89 -14.88 33.14
CA GLU A 35 -14.89 -14.12 33.89
C GLU A 35 -14.71 -12.71 33.34
N SER A 36 -14.54 -12.55 32.03
CA SER A 36 -14.35 -11.24 31.40
C SER A 36 -15.55 -10.31 31.61
N LEU A 37 -16.77 -10.85 31.57
CA LEU A 37 -18.00 -10.09 31.85
C LEU A 37 -18.28 -9.93 33.35
N GLY A 38 -17.58 -10.67 34.21
CA GLY A 38 -17.76 -10.64 35.65
C GLY A 38 -19.15 -11.11 36.07
N MET A 39 -19.72 -12.11 35.39
CA MET A 39 -21.12 -12.55 35.57
C MET A 39 -21.40 -13.17 36.94
N ARG A 40 -20.36 -13.46 37.74
CA ARG A 40 -20.47 -13.91 39.14
C ARG A 40 -20.62 -12.75 40.14
N ASN A 41 -20.23 -11.54 39.74
CA ASN A 41 -20.28 -10.34 40.58
C ASN A 41 -21.45 -9.45 40.14
N THR A 42 -22.67 -9.89 40.45
CA THR A 42 -23.91 -9.24 40.02
C THR A 42 -24.46 -8.27 41.08
N VAL A 43 -25.18 -7.25 40.62
CA VAL A 43 -26.00 -6.36 41.47
C VAL A 43 -27.46 -6.67 41.18
N GLU A 44 -28.29 -6.77 42.22
CA GLU A 44 -29.73 -6.94 42.06
C GLU A 44 -30.37 -5.70 41.44
N LEU A 45 -31.32 -5.90 40.54
CA LEU A 45 -32.06 -4.83 39.89
C LEU A 45 -33.48 -4.78 40.45
N ASP A 46 -33.94 -3.57 40.82
CA ASP A 46 -35.31 -3.36 41.30
C ASP A 46 -36.37 -3.74 40.26
N ARG A 47 -36.01 -3.65 38.97
CA ARG A 47 -36.86 -3.98 37.83
C ARG A 47 -36.03 -4.57 36.69
N SER A 48 -36.61 -5.51 35.96
CA SER A 48 -36.02 -6.05 34.74
C SER A 48 -35.83 -4.94 33.68
N PRO A 49 -34.65 -4.82 33.04
CA PRO A 49 -34.40 -3.83 32.00
C PRO A 49 -35.35 -3.92 30.80
N GLU A 50 -35.78 -5.14 30.48
CA GLU A 50 -36.75 -5.44 29.42
C GLU A 50 -37.98 -6.13 30.00
N ARG A 51 -39.13 -6.08 29.31
CA ARG A 51 -40.29 -6.96 29.57
C ARG A 51 -39.98 -8.40 29.11
N ALA A 52 -38.85 -8.94 29.57
CA ALA A 52 -38.27 -10.19 29.12
C ALA A 52 -38.85 -11.43 29.84
N GLU A 53 -39.95 -11.29 30.59
CA GLU A 53 -40.56 -12.37 31.39
C GLU A 53 -40.79 -13.64 30.56
N GLU A 54 -41.37 -13.50 29.37
CA GLU A 54 -41.61 -14.64 28.46
C GLU A 54 -40.30 -15.23 27.92
N THR A 55 -39.32 -14.38 27.62
CA THR A 55 -37.99 -14.82 27.14
C THR A 55 -37.23 -15.56 28.23
N VAL A 56 -37.23 -15.04 29.46
CA VAL A 56 -36.64 -15.69 30.64
C VAL A 56 -37.33 -17.02 30.92
N ALA A 57 -38.68 -17.07 30.88
CA ALA A 57 -39.42 -18.31 31.10
C ALA A 57 -39.17 -19.36 30.00
N ARG A 58 -39.03 -18.93 28.74
CA ARG A 58 -38.64 -19.82 27.63
C ARG A 58 -37.22 -20.35 27.83
N LEU A 59 -36.28 -19.48 28.18
CA LEU A 59 -34.88 -19.83 28.39
C LEU A 59 -34.70 -20.76 29.60
N ALA A 60 -35.41 -20.49 30.70
CA ALA A 60 -35.45 -21.35 31.88
C ALA A 60 -35.85 -22.78 31.52
N ARG A 61 -36.94 -22.97 30.75
CA ARG A 61 -37.36 -24.31 30.29
C ARG A 61 -36.31 -25.03 29.47
N LEU A 62 -35.61 -24.32 28.57
CA LEU A 62 -34.53 -24.90 27.75
C LEU A 62 -33.35 -25.34 28.62
N VAL A 63 -32.94 -24.49 29.56
CA VAL A 63 -31.83 -24.78 30.48
C VAL A 63 -32.17 -25.92 31.44
N GLU A 64 -33.37 -25.93 32.01
CA GLU A 64 -33.87 -27.02 32.85
C GLU A 64 -33.87 -28.36 32.11
N GLN A 65 -34.34 -28.38 30.85
CA GLN A 65 -34.34 -29.59 30.02
C GLN A 65 -32.90 -30.09 29.79
N ARG A 66 -31.98 -29.18 29.46
CA ARG A 66 -30.57 -29.50 29.18
C ARG A 66 -29.84 -30.02 30.41
N LEU A 67 -29.98 -29.34 31.55
CA LEU A 67 -29.38 -29.78 32.81
C LEU A 67 -30.00 -31.10 33.27
N SER A 68 -31.32 -31.28 33.15
CA SER A 68 -31.97 -32.55 33.46
C SER A 68 -31.41 -33.71 32.64
N GLN A 69 -31.10 -33.50 31.35
CA GLN A 69 -30.44 -34.51 30.52
C GLN A 69 -29.00 -34.78 30.96
N ARG A 70 -28.23 -33.74 31.31
CA ARG A 70 -26.85 -33.86 31.81
C ARG A 70 -26.78 -34.65 33.11
N PHE A 71 -27.77 -34.51 33.99
CA PHE A 71 -27.85 -35.18 35.28
C PHE A 71 -28.71 -36.46 35.29
N ALA A 72 -29.31 -36.87 34.16
CA ALA A 72 -30.21 -38.03 34.08
C ALA A 72 -29.56 -39.35 34.56
N GLY A 73 -28.24 -39.47 34.47
CA GLY A 73 -27.48 -40.64 34.95
C GLY A 73 -27.18 -40.67 36.46
N SER A 74 -27.50 -39.60 37.19
CA SER A 74 -27.10 -39.44 38.61
C SER A 74 -28.16 -39.86 39.63
N GLY A 75 -29.30 -40.41 39.19
CA GLY A 75 -30.32 -41.00 40.06
C GLY A 75 -31.14 -40.03 40.90
N SER A 76 -30.78 -38.74 40.92
CA SER A 76 -31.49 -37.66 41.59
C SER A 76 -31.68 -36.48 40.63
N ARG A 77 -32.87 -35.85 40.67
CA ARG A 77 -33.09 -34.59 39.95
C ARG A 77 -32.41 -33.47 40.73
N PRO A 78 -31.47 -32.72 40.14
CA PRO A 78 -30.86 -31.59 40.83
C PRO A 78 -31.93 -30.53 41.14
N THR A 79 -31.81 -29.90 42.30
CA THR A 79 -32.52 -28.65 42.59
C THR A 79 -31.84 -27.56 41.80
N LEU A 80 -32.61 -26.81 41.00
CA LEU A 80 -32.09 -25.76 40.14
C LEU A 80 -32.48 -24.40 40.71
N GLU A 81 -31.49 -23.56 40.98
CA GLU A 81 -31.69 -22.13 41.24
C GLU A 81 -31.35 -21.36 39.97
N LEU A 82 -32.29 -20.57 39.47
CA LEU A 82 -32.14 -19.80 38.23
C LEU A 82 -32.15 -18.30 38.52
N ALA A 83 -31.23 -17.56 37.92
CA ALA A 83 -31.21 -16.11 37.96
C ALA A 83 -30.99 -15.55 36.55
N ALA A 84 -31.78 -14.54 36.18
CA ALA A 84 -31.54 -13.77 34.96
C ALA A 84 -30.42 -12.75 35.22
N VAL A 85 -29.43 -12.71 34.32
CA VAL A 85 -28.27 -11.83 34.40
C VAL A 85 -28.23 -10.98 33.15
N TRP A 86 -28.19 -9.66 33.30
CA TRP A 86 -28.07 -8.73 32.19
C TRP A 86 -26.66 -8.17 32.09
N CYS A 87 -26.04 -8.31 30.92
CA CYS A 87 -24.76 -7.72 30.61
C CYS A 87 -24.95 -6.58 29.59
N LYS A 88 -24.28 -5.45 29.83
CA LYS A 88 -24.34 -4.29 28.93
C LYS A 88 -23.45 -4.52 27.71
N HIS A 89 -24.06 -4.45 26.53
CA HIS A 89 -23.37 -4.43 25.25
C HIS A 89 -23.37 -3.01 24.69
N ALA A 90 -22.24 -2.56 24.16
CA ALA A 90 -22.07 -1.22 23.60
C ALA A 90 -21.74 -1.35 22.11
N GLU A 91 -22.43 -0.59 21.30
CA GLU A 91 -22.13 -0.40 19.89
C GLU A 91 -22.23 1.08 19.55
N GLY A 92 -21.41 1.54 18.61
CA GLY A 92 -21.43 2.93 18.21
C GLY A 92 -20.25 3.30 17.32
N LYS A 93 -20.02 4.61 17.22
CA LYS A 93 -18.89 5.19 16.50
C LYS A 93 -18.20 6.21 17.39
N ILE A 94 -16.87 6.20 17.35
CA ILE A 94 -16.03 7.24 17.92
C ILE A 94 -15.54 8.10 16.76
N ARG A 95 -15.88 9.39 16.78
CA ARG A 95 -15.35 10.34 15.82
C ARG A 95 -14.03 10.90 16.33
N VAL A 96 -12.96 10.67 15.60
CA VAL A 96 -11.66 11.31 15.82
C VAL A 96 -11.54 12.49 14.88
N THR A 97 -11.17 13.66 15.42
CA THR A 97 -10.97 14.88 14.63
C THR A 97 -9.56 15.42 14.87
N ILE A 98 -8.81 15.68 13.80
CA ILE A 98 -7.46 16.26 13.84
C ILE A 98 -7.42 17.44 12.87
N GLY A 99 -7.39 18.65 13.40
CA GLY A 99 -7.59 19.87 12.60
C GLY A 99 -8.98 19.86 11.97
N GLU A 100 -9.04 20.03 10.64
CA GLU A 100 -10.30 20.02 9.86
C GLU A 100 -10.71 18.63 9.37
N HIS A 101 -9.95 17.58 9.69
CA HIS A 101 -10.19 16.23 9.22
C HIS A 101 -10.83 15.37 10.29
N SER A 102 -11.75 14.49 9.90
CA SER A 102 -12.44 13.59 10.82
C SER A 102 -12.61 12.18 10.26
N VAL A 103 -12.51 11.18 11.12
CA VAL A 103 -12.79 9.77 10.80
C VAL A 103 -13.67 9.15 11.88
N ASP A 104 -14.64 8.33 11.46
CA ASP A 104 -15.53 7.59 12.36
C ASP A 104 -15.03 6.15 12.52
N LEU A 105 -14.69 5.78 13.76
CA LEU A 105 -14.25 4.44 14.13
C LEU A 105 -15.40 3.69 14.78
N ALA A 106 -15.93 2.67 14.11
CA ALA A 106 -16.97 1.83 14.67
C ALA A 106 -16.41 0.94 15.79
N PHE A 107 -17.20 0.74 16.84
CA PHE A 107 -16.90 -0.23 17.89
C PHE A 107 -18.16 -1.03 18.22
N ALA A 108 -17.95 -2.28 18.64
CA ALA A 108 -18.99 -3.14 19.20
C ALA A 108 -18.34 -4.10 20.20
N GLY A 109 -18.93 -4.24 21.37
CA GLY A 109 -18.42 -5.16 22.38
C GLY A 109 -19.11 -5.02 23.72
N TRP A 110 -18.70 -5.87 24.67
CA TRP A 110 -19.23 -5.84 26.02
C TRP A 110 -18.68 -4.65 26.79
N ALA A 111 -19.56 -3.84 27.37
CA ALA A 111 -19.19 -2.56 27.98
C ALA A 111 -18.11 -2.67 29.07
N ARG A 112 -18.03 -3.81 29.76
CA ARG A 112 -17.03 -4.08 30.81
C ARG A 112 -15.60 -4.25 30.27
N VAL A 113 -15.46 -4.79 29.06
CA VAL A 113 -14.17 -5.13 28.43
C VAL A 113 -14.00 -4.43 27.09
N LEU A 114 -14.77 -3.37 26.86
CA LEU A 114 -14.74 -2.64 25.60
C LEU A 114 -13.44 -1.84 25.53
N GLU A 115 -12.61 -2.17 24.55
CA GLU A 115 -11.41 -1.39 24.22
C GLU A 115 -11.73 -0.36 23.13
N PRO A 116 -11.04 0.79 23.11
CA PRO A 116 -11.14 1.73 22.01
C PRO A 116 -10.82 1.05 20.67
N PRO A 117 -11.56 1.32 19.60
CA PRO A 117 -11.24 0.79 18.28
C PRO A 117 -9.92 1.39 17.80
N ALA A 118 -8.93 0.54 17.55
CA ALA A 118 -7.67 0.96 16.97
C ALA A 118 -7.83 1.20 15.46
N VAL A 119 -7.05 2.13 14.90
CA VAL A 119 -7.14 2.45 13.47
C VAL A 119 -6.37 1.42 12.67
N PRO A 120 -7.00 0.76 11.67
CA PRO A 120 -6.33 -0.21 10.82
C PRO A 120 -5.25 0.48 9.97
N GLY A 121 -4.09 -0.15 9.84
CA GLY A 121 -3.08 0.27 8.89
C GLY A 121 -3.56 0.00 7.45
N PRO A 122 -3.23 0.86 6.46
CA PRO A 122 -3.67 0.66 5.08
C PRO A 122 -3.10 -0.61 4.41
N ASP A 123 -2.02 -1.19 4.95
CA ASP A 123 -1.33 -2.35 4.37
C ASP A 123 -0.91 -3.42 5.40
N SER A 124 -1.41 -3.36 6.65
CA SER A 124 -1.01 -4.30 7.70
C SER A 124 -2.07 -4.47 8.78
N ASP A 125 -2.13 -5.67 9.37
CA ASP A 125 -2.91 -5.99 10.59
C ASP A 125 -2.40 -5.26 11.85
N GLN A 126 -1.37 -4.41 11.72
CA GLN A 126 -0.94 -3.54 12.81
C GLN A 126 -1.94 -2.39 12.97
N THR A 127 -2.64 -2.42 14.08
CA THR A 127 -3.53 -1.34 14.51
C THR A 127 -2.76 -0.38 15.42
N SER A 128 -3.04 0.92 15.31
CA SER A 128 -2.42 1.96 16.14
C SER A 128 -3.46 2.82 16.83
N TYR A 129 -3.09 3.31 18.01
CA TYR A 129 -3.85 4.29 18.80
C TYR A 129 -3.31 5.72 18.61
N HIS A 130 -2.16 5.88 17.96
CA HIS A 130 -1.56 7.17 17.66
C HIS A 130 -1.96 7.59 16.25
N LEU A 131 -2.71 8.69 16.14
CA LEU A 131 -3.30 9.12 14.88
C LEU A 131 -2.74 10.47 14.43
N ALA A 132 -2.57 10.62 13.13
CA ALA A 132 -2.15 11.85 12.49
C ALA A 132 -2.94 12.08 11.20
N ALA A 133 -3.20 13.35 10.88
CA ALA A 133 -3.79 13.75 9.61
C ALA A 133 -2.70 13.97 8.56
N LEU A 134 -2.92 13.43 7.36
CA LEU A 134 -2.18 13.75 6.15
C LEU A 134 -2.73 15.04 5.53
N ASP A 135 -1.96 15.64 4.62
CA ASP A 135 -2.38 16.89 3.98
C ASP A 135 -3.49 16.69 2.93
N ASP A 136 -3.75 15.46 2.50
CA ASP A 136 -4.90 15.10 1.66
C ASP A 136 -6.17 14.80 2.48
N GLY A 137 -6.10 14.93 3.80
CA GLY A 137 -7.21 14.80 4.72
C GLY A 137 -7.50 13.40 5.24
N ARG A 138 -6.72 12.39 4.85
CA ARG A 138 -6.78 11.06 5.49
C ARG A 138 -6.23 11.13 6.92
N ILE A 139 -6.88 10.42 7.86
CA ILE A 139 -6.35 10.18 9.21
C ILE A 139 -5.81 8.76 9.25
N VAL A 140 -4.54 8.62 9.64
CA VAL A 140 -3.79 7.35 9.61
C VAL A 140 -2.97 7.18 10.89
N ALA A 141 -2.39 6.00 11.07
CA ALA A 141 -1.41 5.75 12.13
C ALA A 141 -0.23 6.72 12.03
N ALA A 142 0.10 7.42 13.12
CA ALA A 142 1.12 8.45 13.17
C ALA A 142 2.50 7.92 12.76
N GLU A 143 2.80 6.67 13.10
CA GLU A 143 4.06 5.98 12.77
C GLU A 143 4.27 5.77 11.27
N ARG A 144 3.21 5.91 10.46
CA ARG A 144 3.25 5.75 9.00
C ARG A 144 3.31 7.08 8.25
N VAL A 145 3.26 8.20 8.96
CA VAL A 145 3.34 9.53 8.34
C VAL A 145 4.80 9.92 8.15
N ALA A 146 5.12 10.33 6.93
CA ALA A 146 6.41 10.90 6.59
C ALA A 146 6.20 12.24 5.88
N VAL A 147 7.26 13.06 5.84
CA VAL A 147 7.23 14.36 5.15
C VAL A 147 7.98 14.24 3.84
N CYS A 148 7.31 14.58 2.74
CA CYS A 148 7.97 14.75 1.45
C CYS A 148 9.01 15.87 1.57
N GLN A 149 10.28 15.56 1.41
CA GLN A 149 11.35 16.55 1.63
C GLN A 149 11.38 17.63 0.55
N GLN A 150 10.66 17.46 -0.57
CA GLN A 150 10.59 18.43 -1.66
C GLN A 150 9.40 19.40 -1.53
N SER A 151 8.21 18.91 -1.16
CA SER A 151 7.01 19.74 -1.03
C SER A 151 6.71 20.17 0.41
N GLY A 152 7.27 19.48 1.40
CA GLY A 152 6.90 19.63 2.81
C GLY A 152 5.61 18.93 3.19
N CYS A 153 4.94 18.25 2.26
CA CYS A 153 3.64 17.62 2.52
C CYS A 153 3.77 16.38 3.40
N ARG A 154 2.83 16.21 4.33
CA ARG A 154 2.65 14.98 5.13
C ARG A 154 1.88 13.94 4.33
N VAL A 155 2.52 12.82 4.08
CA VAL A 155 2.01 11.72 3.25
C VAL A 155 2.33 10.37 3.90
N LEU A 156 1.82 9.28 3.34
CA LEU A 156 2.21 7.95 3.81
C LEU A 156 3.66 7.65 3.42
N ILE A 157 4.41 7.02 4.32
CA ILE A 157 5.80 6.62 4.06
C ILE A 157 5.92 5.73 2.80
N GLY A 158 4.91 4.88 2.54
CA GLY A 158 4.85 4.02 1.37
C GLY A 158 4.55 4.76 0.05
N GLU A 159 4.09 6.01 0.11
CA GLU A 159 3.85 6.85 -1.07
C GLU A 159 5.10 7.63 -1.47
N LEU A 160 6.17 7.60 -0.68
CA LEU A 160 7.43 8.28 -0.98
C LEU A 160 8.38 7.38 -1.77
N ALA A 161 9.08 7.99 -2.72
CA ALA A 161 10.20 7.40 -3.44
C ALA A 161 11.52 8.02 -2.99
N THR A 162 12.59 7.21 -2.96
CA THR A 162 13.93 7.68 -2.60
C THR A 162 14.71 8.12 -3.84
N CYS A 163 15.22 9.34 -3.82
CA CYS A 163 16.12 9.85 -4.83
C CYS A 163 17.50 9.18 -4.71
N SER A 164 17.93 8.45 -5.72
CA SER A 164 19.24 7.76 -5.74
C SER A 164 20.45 8.71 -5.70
N ALA A 165 20.30 9.97 -6.15
CA ALA A 165 21.40 10.94 -6.17
C ALA A 165 21.61 11.67 -4.84
N THR A 166 20.52 11.92 -4.09
CA THR A 166 20.57 12.75 -2.86
C THR A 166 20.18 11.99 -1.60
N GLY A 167 19.58 10.79 -1.73
CA GLY A 167 18.98 10.05 -0.62
C GLY A 167 17.65 10.63 -0.13
N ARG A 168 17.15 11.72 -0.72
CA ARG A 168 15.92 12.38 -0.27
C ARG A 168 14.68 11.52 -0.54
N GLN A 169 13.76 11.47 0.42
CA GLN A 169 12.43 10.87 0.28
C GLN A 169 11.43 11.93 -0.20
N VAL A 170 10.85 11.70 -1.36
CA VAL A 170 10.01 12.67 -2.06
C VAL A 170 8.84 11.98 -2.75
N LEU A 171 7.80 12.73 -3.09
CA LEU A 171 6.70 12.20 -3.87
C LEU A 171 7.16 11.74 -5.27
N PRO A 172 6.60 10.65 -5.82
CA PRO A 172 6.96 10.11 -7.13
C PRO A 172 6.87 11.12 -8.29
N GLU A 173 5.98 12.10 -8.20
CA GLU A 173 5.83 13.18 -9.19
C GLU A 173 7.10 14.05 -9.36
N PHE A 174 7.94 14.14 -8.33
CA PHE A 174 9.22 14.86 -8.36
C PHE A 174 10.37 14.00 -8.89
N ILE A 175 10.16 12.68 -9.03
CA ILE A 175 11.15 11.73 -9.52
C ILE A 175 11.00 11.54 -11.03
N GLU A 176 12.15 11.44 -11.69
CA GLU A 176 12.27 11.05 -13.09
C GLU A 176 13.30 9.92 -13.19
N SER A 177 12.99 8.90 -14.00
CA SER A 177 13.89 7.78 -14.23
C SER A 177 14.97 8.18 -15.22
N CYS A 178 16.24 8.04 -14.84
CA CYS A 178 17.36 8.27 -15.74
C CYS A 178 17.30 7.32 -16.94
N PRO A 179 17.24 7.81 -18.19
CA PRO A 179 17.15 6.94 -19.37
C PRO A 179 18.40 6.09 -19.60
N VAL A 180 19.54 6.50 -19.00
CA VAL A 180 20.84 5.81 -19.09
C VAL A 180 21.01 4.71 -18.06
N SER A 181 20.83 5.01 -16.78
CA SER A 181 21.02 4.04 -15.68
C SER A 181 19.75 3.39 -15.15
N GLY A 182 18.57 3.91 -15.49
CA GLY A 182 17.29 3.53 -14.87
C GLY A 182 17.09 4.09 -13.45
N ALA A 183 18.06 4.82 -12.91
CA ALA A 183 18.02 5.32 -11.54
C ALA A 183 16.90 6.37 -11.34
N ALA A 184 16.14 6.25 -10.25
CA ALA A 184 15.15 7.24 -9.82
C ALA A 184 15.85 8.47 -9.24
N VAL A 185 15.73 9.62 -9.91
CA VAL A 185 16.42 10.86 -9.51
C VAL A 185 15.42 12.00 -9.47
N LEU A 186 15.63 12.94 -8.54
CA LEU A 186 14.86 14.17 -8.51
C LEU A 186 15.00 14.91 -9.83
N ARG A 187 13.90 15.36 -10.41
CA ARG A 187 13.89 16.09 -11.68
C ARG A 187 14.86 17.28 -11.63
N THR A 188 14.90 18.02 -10.53
CA THR A 188 15.79 19.18 -10.35
C THR A 188 17.29 18.82 -10.32
N GLU A 189 17.62 17.59 -9.96
CA GLU A 189 19.00 17.11 -9.85
C GLU A 189 19.53 16.49 -11.14
N MET A 190 18.69 16.29 -12.16
CA MET A 190 19.13 15.74 -13.43
C MET A 190 19.95 16.76 -14.23
N GLY A 191 21.11 16.33 -14.74
CA GLY A 191 21.93 17.10 -15.66
C GLY A 191 21.64 16.75 -17.12
N SER A 192 21.94 17.67 -18.05
CA SER A 192 21.74 17.43 -19.48
C SER A 192 23.04 16.98 -20.16
N CYS A 193 22.94 15.92 -20.97
CA CYS A 193 24.05 15.47 -21.81
C CYS A 193 24.23 16.42 -23.01
N SER A 194 25.43 16.96 -23.21
CA SER A 194 25.77 17.82 -24.36
C SER A 194 25.76 17.11 -25.72
N VAL A 195 25.71 15.77 -25.74
CA VAL A 195 25.69 14.98 -26.98
C VAL A 195 24.26 14.62 -27.37
N CYS A 196 23.54 13.88 -26.51
CA CYS A 196 22.17 13.43 -26.81
C CYS A 196 21.07 14.33 -26.26
N CYS A 197 21.40 15.44 -25.59
CA CYS A 197 20.48 16.39 -24.97
C CYS A 197 19.52 15.80 -23.92
N GLN A 198 19.61 14.49 -23.61
CA GLN A 198 18.79 13.87 -22.58
C GLN A 198 19.19 14.35 -21.19
N ARG A 199 18.18 14.49 -20.35
CA ARG A 199 18.34 14.63 -18.90
C ARG A 199 18.71 13.28 -18.33
N VAL A 200 19.79 13.22 -17.57
CA VAL A 200 20.34 11.99 -17.01
C VAL A 200 20.76 12.21 -15.55
N ALA A 201 20.91 11.12 -14.82
CA ALA A 201 21.43 11.17 -13.45
C ALA A 201 22.86 11.77 -13.43
N PRO A 202 23.21 12.57 -12.42
CA PRO A 202 24.57 13.09 -12.27
C PRO A 202 25.65 12.00 -12.24
N ALA A 203 25.34 10.85 -11.62
CA ALA A 203 26.26 9.72 -11.51
C ALA A 203 26.69 9.11 -12.86
N VAL A 204 25.93 9.33 -13.93
CA VAL A 204 26.30 8.85 -15.28
C VAL A 204 26.91 9.93 -16.16
N LEU A 205 27.07 11.16 -15.67
CA LEU A 205 27.72 12.24 -16.39
C LEU A 205 29.22 12.27 -16.10
N HIS A 206 30.02 12.23 -17.16
CA HIS A 206 31.45 12.50 -17.11
C HIS A 206 31.69 13.84 -17.80
N GLY A 207 31.85 14.90 -17.01
CA GLY A 207 31.74 16.27 -17.51
C GLY A 207 30.33 16.54 -18.04
N CYS A 208 30.21 16.95 -19.30
CA CYS A 208 28.92 17.19 -19.95
C CYS A 208 28.45 16.03 -20.85
N VAL A 209 29.03 14.83 -20.72
CA VAL A 209 28.71 13.68 -21.60
C VAL A 209 28.24 12.50 -20.76
N CYS A 210 27.09 11.92 -21.11
CA CYS A 210 26.58 10.73 -20.41
C CYS A 210 27.38 9.48 -20.78
N ALA A 211 27.38 8.49 -19.87
CA ALA A 211 28.11 7.23 -20.03
C ALA A 211 27.78 6.51 -21.36
N ALA A 212 26.51 6.50 -21.80
CA ALA A 212 26.14 5.92 -23.08
C ALA A 212 26.80 6.66 -24.27
N CYS A 213 26.77 8.00 -24.28
CA CYS A 213 27.41 8.77 -25.35
C CYS A 213 28.94 8.71 -25.33
N GLY A 214 29.55 8.62 -24.15
CA GLY A 214 31.00 8.49 -23.99
C GLY A 214 31.52 7.09 -24.29
N GLY A 215 30.71 6.06 -24.05
CA GLY A 215 31.07 4.64 -24.16
C GLY A 215 30.68 3.96 -25.47
N MET A 216 30.36 4.68 -26.54
CA MET A 216 29.92 4.05 -27.79
C MET A 216 31.05 3.23 -28.44
N GLU A 217 30.73 2.00 -28.85
CA GLU A 217 31.65 1.06 -29.47
C GLU A 217 31.42 0.96 -30.99
N PRO A 218 32.48 0.77 -31.80
CA PRO A 218 32.32 0.58 -33.24
C PRO A 218 31.60 -0.73 -33.55
N VAL A 219 30.61 -0.68 -34.43
CA VAL A 219 29.86 -1.85 -34.88
C VAL A 219 29.79 -1.90 -36.40
N ASN A 220 29.65 -3.11 -36.93
CA ASN A 220 29.36 -3.34 -38.34
C ASN A 220 27.84 -3.56 -38.53
N LYS A 221 27.38 -3.55 -39.78
CA LYS A 221 25.96 -3.70 -40.11
C LYS A 221 25.37 -5.08 -39.78
N ALA A 222 26.21 -6.07 -39.51
CA ALA A 222 25.77 -7.39 -39.07
C ALA A 222 25.57 -7.46 -37.54
N ASP A 223 25.87 -6.41 -36.77
CA ASP A 223 25.46 -6.32 -35.37
C ASP A 223 23.92 -6.44 -35.30
N PRO A 224 23.36 -7.41 -34.55
CA PRO A 224 21.92 -7.65 -34.53
C PRO A 224 21.07 -6.44 -34.16
N ARG A 225 21.59 -5.53 -33.31
CA ARG A 225 20.87 -4.32 -32.89
C ARG A 225 20.81 -3.32 -34.04
N LEU A 226 21.94 -3.12 -34.73
CA LEU A 226 21.99 -2.24 -35.90
C LEU A 226 21.21 -2.83 -37.08
N ALA A 227 21.32 -4.13 -37.35
CA ALA A 227 20.61 -4.81 -38.42
C ALA A 227 19.10 -4.61 -38.31
N ARG A 228 18.51 -4.86 -37.14
CA ARG A 228 17.08 -4.62 -36.88
C ARG A 228 16.66 -3.17 -37.14
N LEU A 229 17.51 -2.22 -36.74
CA LEU A 229 17.26 -0.80 -37.00
C LEU A 229 17.30 -0.47 -38.49
N LEU A 230 18.25 -1.04 -39.23
CA LEU A 230 18.39 -0.84 -40.67
C LEU A 230 17.21 -1.47 -41.44
N ASP A 231 16.71 -2.63 -41.00
CA ASP A 231 15.51 -3.25 -41.58
C ASP A 231 14.27 -2.34 -41.42
N THR A 232 14.15 -1.70 -40.24
CA THR A 232 13.05 -0.77 -39.94
C THR A 232 13.22 0.57 -40.66
N HIS A 233 14.46 1.02 -40.83
CA HIS A 233 14.80 2.29 -41.49
C HIS A 233 15.87 2.11 -42.57
N PRO A 234 15.52 1.57 -43.76
CA PRO A 234 16.49 1.25 -44.82
C PRO A 234 17.30 2.45 -45.31
N SER A 235 16.75 3.66 -45.17
CA SER A 235 17.44 4.92 -45.50
C SER A 235 18.75 5.12 -44.73
N LEU A 236 18.91 4.49 -43.57
CA LEU A 236 20.12 4.54 -42.75
C LEU A 236 21.29 3.74 -43.34
N GLU A 237 21.05 2.81 -44.27
CA GLU A 237 22.10 1.94 -44.80
C GLU A 237 23.27 2.68 -45.46
N ARG A 238 23.05 3.89 -45.99
CA ARG A 238 24.14 4.60 -46.66
C ARG A 238 25.23 5.10 -45.71
N TRP A 239 24.90 5.23 -44.42
CA TRP A 239 25.84 5.71 -43.42
C TRP A 239 26.85 4.62 -43.05
N ARG A 240 28.08 5.04 -42.74
CA ARG A 240 29.22 4.16 -42.47
C ARG A 240 29.84 4.47 -41.11
N HIS A 241 30.76 3.62 -40.66
CA HIS A 241 31.48 3.78 -39.38
C HIS A 241 30.53 3.95 -38.19
N TRP A 242 29.59 3.02 -38.08
CA TRP A 242 28.62 3.01 -37.00
C TRP A 242 29.30 2.79 -35.66
N ARG A 243 28.80 3.50 -34.65
CA ARG A 243 29.06 3.22 -33.25
C ARG A 243 27.75 3.14 -32.51
N ILE A 244 27.66 2.27 -31.53
CA ILE A 244 26.47 2.08 -30.72
C ILE A 244 26.84 2.02 -29.25
N ALA A 245 25.98 2.57 -28.40
CA ALA A 245 25.91 2.25 -26.98
C ALA A 245 24.47 1.89 -26.63
N GLU A 246 24.31 1.10 -25.60
CA GLU A 246 23.02 0.70 -25.06
C GLU A 246 22.82 1.36 -23.70
N SER A 247 21.60 1.83 -23.49
CA SER A 247 21.16 2.46 -22.25
C SER A 247 19.97 1.69 -21.69
N ALA A 248 19.50 2.05 -20.49
CA ALA A 248 18.35 1.37 -19.88
C ALA A 248 17.10 1.37 -20.77
N THR A 249 16.92 2.39 -21.63
CA THR A 249 15.68 2.60 -22.42
C THR A 249 15.89 2.79 -23.91
N ALA A 250 17.13 2.91 -24.39
CA ALA A 250 17.40 3.31 -25.76
C ALA A 250 18.76 2.85 -26.29
N TYR A 251 18.85 2.69 -27.62
CA TYR A 251 20.12 2.64 -28.33
C TYR A 251 20.58 4.06 -28.70
N HIS A 252 21.85 4.35 -28.39
CA HIS A 252 22.52 5.57 -28.82
C HIS A 252 23.44 5.21 -29.98
N LEU A 253 23.17 5.73 -31.18
CA LEU A 253 23.98 5.44 -32.36
C LEU A 253 24.63 6.70 -32.91
N THR A 254 25.85 6.55 -33.41
CA THR A 254 26.45 7.54 -34.29
C THR A 254 26.93 6.92 -35.57
N ALA A 255 26.86 7.68 -36.66
CA ALA A 255 27.38 7.26 -37.94
C ALA A 255 28.06 8.43 -38.65
N ARG A 256 28.88 8.10 -39.65
CA ARG A 256 29.60 9.08 -40.48
C ARG A 256 29.25 8.89 -41.95
N GLY A 257 28.88 9.99 -42.58
CA GLY A 257 28.82 10.13 -44.02
C GLY A 257 30.08 10.84 -44.53
N TRP A 258 30.05 11.21 -45.81
CA TRP A 258 31.20 11.87 -46.44
C TRP A 258 31.51 13.24 -45.79
N LEU A 259 30.48 14.07 -45.57
CA LEU A 259 30.59 15.44 -45.03
C LEU A 259 29.87 15.65 -43.68
N ARG A 260 28.96 14.74 -43.32
CA ARG A 260 28.10 14.84 -42.14
C ARG A 260 28.35 13.69 -41.16
N LYS A 261 28.03 13.92 -39.90
CA LYS A 261 27.86 12.89 -38.87
C LYS A 261 26.40 12.86 -38.44
N LEU A 262 25.93 11.68 -38.04
CA LEU A 262 24.58 11.41 -37.58
C LEU A 262 24.63 10.94 -36.13
N LEU A 263 23.69 11.40 -35.32
CA LEU A 263 23.40 10.93 -33.97
C LEU A 263 21.93 10.51 -33.92
N LEU A 264 21.69 9.29 -33.47
CA LEU A 264 20.36 8.72 -33.30
C LEU A 264 20.18 8.29 -31.84
N LEU A 265 19.00 8.56 -31.31
CA LEU A 265 18.50 7.93 -30.09
C LEU A 265 17.25 7.14 -30.48
N VAL A 266 17.29 5.83 -30.28
CA VAL A 266 16.24 4.91 -30.69
C VAL A 266 15.69 4.21 -29.46
N ASP A 267 14.37 4.17 -29.29
CA ASP A 267 13.77 3.29 -28.28
C ASP A 267 14.19 1.83 -28.51
N LYS A 268 14.55 1.11 -27.44
CA LYS A 268 15.03 -0.27 -27.59
C LYS A 268 13.91 -1.26 -27.91
N ASP A 269 12.68 -0.97 -27.48
CA ASP A 269 11.54 -1.87 -27.53
C ASP A 269 10.70 -1.57 -28.79
N SER A 270 10.40 -0.31 -29.07
CA SER A 270 9.62 0.09 -30.25
C SER A 270 10.44 0.34 -31.51
N LEU A 271 11.77 0.48 -31.37
CA LEU A 271 12.67 0.96 -32.43
C LEU A 271 12.32 2.35 -32.98
N GLU A 272 11.49 3.13 -32.27
CA GLU A 272 11.14 4.48 -32.69
C GLU A 272 12.29 5.47 -32.48
N LEU A 273 12.47 6.37 -33.45
CA LEU A 273 13.46 7.45 -33.40
C LEU A 273 13.00 8.55 -32.42
N LYS A 274 13.57 8.53 -31.20
CA LYS A 274 13.36 9.58 -30.20
C LYS A 274 14.08 10.87 -30.59
N LEU A 275 15.35 10.76 -31.01
CA LEU A 275 16.17 11.88 -31.45
C LEU A 275 16.87 11.55 -32.76
N LEU A 276 16.90 12.53 -33.67
CA LEU A 276 17.79 12.54 -34.81
C LEU A 276 18.50 13.89 -34.85
N ALA A 277 19.82 13.87 -34.77
CA ALA A 277 20.63 15.07 -34.89
C ALA A 277 21.76 14.86 -35.90
N THR A 278 22.13 15.91 -36.60
CA THR A 278 23.23 15.87 -37.57
C THR A 278 24.31 16.88 -37.20
N GLY A 279 25.51 16.69 -37.69
CA GLY A 279 26.56 17.69 -37.52
C GLY A 279 27.56 17.65 -38.66
N ARG A 280 28.37 18.69 -38.76
CA ARG A 280 29.49 18.71 -39.71
C ARG A 280 30.65 17.89 -39.15
N ARG A 281 31.38 17.18 -40.03
CA ARG A 281 32.49 16.31 -39.64
C ARG A 281 33.56 16.98 -38.78
N PHE A 282 33.79 18.28 -38.98
CA PHE A 282 34.84 19.07 -38.32
C PHE A 282 34.34 20.05 -37.26
N ARG A 283 33.03 20.09 -36.94
CA ARG A 283 32.49 20.94 -35.88
C ARG A 283 32.11 20.13 -34.65
N VAL A 284 32.43 20.68 -33.49
CA VAL A 284 31.89 20.25 -32.20
C VAL A 284 30.45 20.78 -32.14
N GLY A 285 29.48 19.91 -31.90
CA GLY A 285 28.06 20.25 -31.94
C GLY A 285 27.21 19.32 -32.79
N TRP A 286 25.92 19.33 -32.49
CA TRP A 286 24.85 18.59 -33.14
C TRP A 286 23.68 19.54 -33.33
N ASP A 287 23.09 19.53 -34.52
CA ASP A 287 21.88 20.24 -34.88
C ASP A 287 20.75 19.21 -34.88
N GLU A 288 19.81 19.35 -33.95
CA GLU A 288 18.62 18.50 -33.90
C GLU A 288 17.79 18.71 -35.17
N VAL A 289 17.31 17.60 -35.74
CA VAL A 289 16.48 17.60 -36.94
C VAL A 289 15.02 17.50 -36.52
N GLU A 290 14.26 18.52 -36.89
CA GLU A 290 12.82 18.58 -36.66
C GLU A 290 12.11 17.36 -37.28
N PRO A 291 11.07 16.80 -36.62
CA PRO A 291 10.42 15.57 -37.06
C PRO A 291 9.97 15.56 -38.53
N SER A 292 9.44 16.67 -39.02
CA SER A 292 8.99 16.86 -40.41
C SER A 292 10.13 16.76 -41.44
N CYS A 293 11.37 17.02 -41.04
CA CYS A 293 12.55 16.97 -41.91
C CYS A 293 13.35 15.67 -41.79
N ARG A 294 12.98 14.76 -40.89
CA ARG A 294 13.77 13.55 -40.60
C ARG A 294 14.00 12.71 -41.85
N GLU A 295 13.00 12.47 -42.69
CA GLU A 295 13.18 11.71 -43.92
C GLU A 295 14.21 12.33 -44.88
N PHE A 296 14.28 13.67 -44.96
CA PHE A 296 15.23 14.36 -45.83
C PHE A 296 16.68 14.14 -45.36
N PHE A 297 16.94 14.29 -44.06
CA PHE A 297 18.27 14.05 -43.48
C PHE A 297 18.63 12.56 -43.42
N LEU A 298 17.63 11.71 -43.24
CA LEU A 298 17.75 10.28 -43.42
C LEU A 298 18.03 9.91 -44.87
N ARG A 299 17.70 10.76 -45.87
CA ARG A 299 17.98 10.61 -47.33
C ARG A 299 19.30 11.24 -47.83
N GLY A 300 19.93 12.10 -47.02
CA GLY A 300 21.34 12.51 -47.15
C GLY A 300 21.50 13.97 -47.52
#